data_AF-A0A967GPV2-F1
#
_entry.id   AF-A0A967GPV2-F1
#
_cell.length_a   1.000
_cell.length_b   1.000
_cell.length_c   1.000
_cell.angle_alpha   90.00
_cell.angle_beta   90.00
_cell.angle_gamma   90.00
#
_symmetry.space_group_name_H-M   'P 1'
#
loop_
_entity.id
_entity.type
_entity.pdbx_description
1 polymer ?
#
loop_
_entity_poly.entity_id
_entity_poly.type
_entity_poly.pdbx_seq_one_letter_code
_entity_poly.pdbx_strand_id
1 'polypeptide(L)'
;SKRSAVGSLDPGEARGISFFASFDKPGDIRLKAELGKDDLVDDNVRHAVAHITSGIRVLCVEGASPGQSNADRTGAYYAIRALRLKDRGVESPVQVSQIEAPDLGLEQLSDYDVVLLADVADLAPEMVDRLGNFVKRGGGLMIFAGDRVEASHYNERFGSGEDGLLPATLGEVASFDGEGTGWTLADPKSDHLLAGLVARLPEKLLDTARLTKAMTAEPAPGSETILSLAETGAPLLLARDLGSGTVLLFTSSADRKWNELAVHPVYAMLLQQAVTNLTSRPDALQLTVGEEVDLTVAGRQVGDSISLIDPTGTSTDLRVTQDRDQPVAAVEFDELGVYEITAEGSNPPVVVAANVDARESNVRVIDSSALTTQLEPAGVKVIAREGALQSAIE
;
A
#
# COMPACT_ATOMS: atom_id res chain seq x y z
N SER A 1 7.15 26.42 0.90
CA SER A 1 7.18 25.49 -0.25
C SER A 1 8.63 25.14 -0.57
N LYS A 2 8.96 23.86 -0.67
CA LYS A 2 10.23 23.41 -1.27
C LYS A 2 9.99 23.17 -2.75
N ARG A 3 10.90 23.61 -3.63
CA ARG A 3 10.83 23.35 -5.08
C ARG A 3 12.08 22.59 -5.49
N SER A 4 11.93 21.58 -6.33
CA SER A 4 13.04 20.83 -6.94
C SER A 4 12.85 20.85 -8.44
N ALA A 5 13.92 21.10 -9.20
CA ALA A 5 13.88 21.14 -10.66
C ALA A 5 14.34 19.79 -11.23
N VAL A 6 13.60 19.26 -12.20
CA VAL A 6 13.84 17.95 -12.82
C VAL A 6 14.79 18.03 -14.02
N GLY A 7 14.91 19.22 -14.63
CA GLY A 7 15.55 19.40 -15.94
C GLY A 7 14.57 19.12 -17.08
N SER A 8 15.09 18.91 -18.29
CA SER A 8 14.30 18.49 -19.45
C SER A 8 14.01 16.99 -19.43
N LEU A 9 12.86 16.63 -19.99
CA LEU A 9 12.40 15.26 -20.27
C LEU A 9 12.14 15.15 -21.76
N ASP A 10 12.64 14.09 -22.38
CA ASP A 10 12.33 13.78 -23.78
C ASP A 10 10.93 13.13 -23.91
N PRO A 11 10.29 13.16 -25.10
CA PRO A 11 8.99 12.53 -25.31
C PRO A 11 9.00 11.03 -24.97
N GLY A 12 8.13 10.61 -24.04
CA GLY A 12 8.05 9.23 -23.57
C GLY A 12 9.13 8.83 -22.56
N GLU A 13 10.02 9.75 -22.17
CA GLU A 13 10.98 9.54 -21.10
C GLU A 13 10.29 9.61 -19.74
N ALA A 14 10.47 8.58 -18.92
CA ALA A 14 10.09 8.60 -17.51
C ALA A 14 11.34 8.72 -16.65
N ARG A 15 11.36 9.70 -15.74
CA ARG A 15 12.47 9.89 -14.78
C ARG A 15 11.94 9.93 -13.36
N GLY A 16 12.32 8.93 -12.57
CA GLY A 16 12.04 8.90 -11.13
C GLY A 16 12.89 9.92 -10.38
N ILE A 17 12.26 10.72 -9.52
CA ILE A 17 12.96 11.69 -8.67
C ILE A 17 12.64 11.37 -7.23
N SER A 18 13.68 11.27 -6.41
CA SER A 18 13.51 11.14 -4.97
C SER A 18 13.85 12.46 -4.30
N PHE A 19 12.94 12.97 -3.47
CA PHE A 19 13.17 14.11 -2.61
C PHE A 19 12.81 13.76 -1.18
N PHE A 20 13.50 14.37 -0.23
CA PHE A 20 13.25 14.17 1.20
C PHE A 20 12.63 15.44 1.78
N ALA A 21 11.43 15.29 2.36
CA ALA A 21 10.77 16.32 3.12
C ALA A 21 10.42 15.77 4.50
N SER A 22 10.75 16.54 5.54
CA SER A 22 10.38 16.27 6.93
C SER A 22 9.27 17.23 7.31
N PHE A 23 8.28 16.74 8.04
CA PHE A 23 7.11 17.50 8.46
C PHE A 23 6.98 17.43 9.97
N ASP A 24 6.87 18.59 10.60
CA ASP A 24 6.82 18.71 12.07
C ASP A 24 5.38 18.58 12.61
N LYS A 25 4.38 18.54 11.73
CA LYS A 25 2.96 18.47 12.10
C LYS A 25 2.21 17.48 11.20
N PRO A 26 1.27 16.71 11.78
CA PRO A 26 0.35 15.90 11.00
C PRO A 26 -0.60 16.78 10.18
N GLY A 27 -1.13 16.21 9.12
CA GLY A 27 -2.09 16.84 8.21
C GLY A 27 -1.83 16.52 6.74
N ASP A 28 -2.73 17.00 5.90
CA ASP A 28 -2.65 16.81 4.46
C ASP A 28 -1.66 17.77 3.80
N ILE A 29 -0.79 17.21 2.98
CA ILE A 29 0.24 17.94 2.25
C ILE A 29 -0.06 17.93 0.78
N ARG A 30 -0.13 19.12 0.21
CA ARG A 30 -0.38 19.33 -1.22
C ARG A 30 0.95 19.31 -1.97
N LEU A 31 1.08 18.36 -2.87
CA LEU A 31 2.16 18.24 -3.84
C LEU A 31 1.67 18.75 -5.19
N LYS A 32 2.55 19.43 -5.92
CA LYS A 32 2.30 19.93 -7.28
C LYS A 32 3.54 19.64 -8.14
N ALA A 33 3.33 18.93 -9.25
CA ALA A 33 4.27 18.84 -10.36
C ALA A 33 3.81 19.78 -11.47
N GLU A 34 4.75 20.45 -12.14
CA GLU A 34 4.46 21.40 -13.22
C GLU A 34 5.53 21.30 -14.30
N LEU A 35 5.10 21.21 -15.56
CA LEU A 35 5.91 21.26 -16.76
C LEU A 35 5.97 22.69 -17.33
N GLY A 36 6.91 22.93 -18.24
CA GLY A 36 6.94 24.18 -19.00
C GLY A 36 5.74 24.29 -19.93
N LYS A 37 5.28 25.51 -20.21
CA LYS A 37 4.10 25.74 -21.05
C LYS A 37 4.26 25.12 -22.45
N ASP A 38 3.27 24.36 -22.87
CA ASP A 38 3.06 23.93 -24.24
C ASP A 38 1.64 24.29 -24.73
N ASP A 39 1.20 23.68 -25.83
CA ASP A 39 -0.10 23.96 -26.45
C ASP A 39 -1.29 23.35 -25.67
N LEU A 40 -1.06 22.40 -24.74
CA LEU A 40 -2.08 21.76 -23.92
C LEU A 40 -1.85 22.10 -22.44
N VAL A 41 -2.22 23.33 -22.05
CA VAL A 41 -1.90 23.87 -20.71
C VAL A 41 -2.44 23.05 -19.53
N ASP A 42 -3.54 22.32 -19.73
CA ASP A 42 -4.25 21.62 -18.65
C ASP A 42 -3.58 20.31 -18.22
N ASP A 43 -2.69 19.73 -19.03
CA ASP A 43 -1.94 18.51 -18.66
C ASP A 43 -0.55 18.78 -18.09
N ASN A 44 -0.12 20.04 -18.13
CA ASN A 44 1.18 20.46 -17.64
C ASN A 44 1.26 20.49 -16.12
N VAL A 45 0.13 20.33 -15.42
CA VAL A 45 0.06 20.38 -13.96
C VAL A 45 -0.52 19.08 -13.43
N ARG A 46 0.12 18.53 -12.39
CA ARG A 46 -0.43 17.40 -11.64
C ARG A 46 -0.36 17.67 -10.14
N HIS A 47 -1.45 17.37 -9.45
CA HIS A 47 -1.61 17.50 -8.01
C HIS A 47 -1.61 16.12 -7.34
N ALA A 48 -1.05 16.05 -6.13
CA ALA A 48 -1.18 14.89 -5.27
C ALA A 48 -1.31 15.34 -3.81
N VAL A 49 -1.99 14.55 -2.99
CA VAL A 49 -2.10 14.79 -1.55
C VAL A 49 -1.43 13.66 -0.80
N ALA A 50 -0.56 14.01 0.15
CA ALA A 50 0.02 13.07 1.09
C ALA A 50 -0.52 13.35 2.50
N HIS A 51 -1.19 12.37 3.09
CA HIS A 51 -1.68 12.46 4.47
C HIS A 51 -0.55 12.11 5.46
N ILE A 52 -0.17 13.04 6.32
CA ILE A 52 0.80 12.79 7.41
C ILE A 52 0.05 12.53 8.70
N THR A 53 0.15 11.31 9.25
CA THR A 53 -0.47 10.96 10.52
C THR A 53 0.37 11.46 11.70
N SER A 54 -0.28 11.68 12.85
CA SER A 54 0.40 12.08 14.11
C SER A 54 1.26 10.95 14.70
N GLY A 55 1.01 9.73 14.24
CA GLY A 55 1.78 8.54 14.49
C GLY A 55 1.08 7.32 13.90
N ILE A 56 1.78 6.21 13.79
CA ILE A 56 1.26 4.93 13.33
C ILE A 56 1.13 4.00 14.54
N ARG A 57 -0.07 3.49 14.79
CA ARG A 57 -0.38 2.56 15.88
C ARG A 57 -0.29 1.13 15.37
N VAL A 58 0.64 0.37 15.92
CA VAL A 58 0.91 -1.02 15.55
C VAL A 58 0.55 -1.93 16.70
N LEU A 59 -0.31 -2.92 16.47
CA LEU A 59 -0.55 -4.03 17.40
C LEU A 59 0.34 -5.21 17.03
N CYS A 60 1.35 -5.49 17.85
CA CYS A 60 2.18 -6.69 17.72
C CYS A 60 1.57 -7.83 18.54
N VAL A 61 1.11 -8.86 17.84
CA VAL A 61 0.55 -10.09 18.41
C VAL A 61 1.65 -11.15 18.41
N GLU A 62 2.04 -11.56 19.59
CA GLU A 62 3.08 -12.56 19.81
C GLU A 62 2.46 -13.96 19.97
N GLY A 63 2.89 -14.91 19.14
CA GLY A 63 2.48 -16.31 19.25
C GLY A 63 3.39 -17.17 20.11
N ALA A 64 4.64 -16.78 20.31
CA ALA A 64 5.60 -17.51 21.12
C ALA A 64 5.75 -16.90 22.53
N SER A 65 5.83 -17.74 23.56
CA SER A 65 6.18 -17.26 24.90
C SER A 65 7.69 -17.00 24.99
N PRO A 66 8.14 -15.85 25.53
CA PRO A 66 9.55 -15.58 25.70
C PRO A 66 10.17 -16.58 26.68
N GLY A 67 11.30 -17.17 26.30
CA GLY A 67 12.09 -18.01 27.21
C GLY A 67 12.90 -17.17 28.21
N GLN A 68 13.72 -17.84 29.03
CA GLN A 68 14.48 -17.17 30.10
C GLN A 68 15.78 -16.52 29.61
N SER A 69 16.28 -16.87 28.42
CA SER A 69 17.55 -16.38 27.89
C SER A 69 17.37 -15.27 26.85
N ASN A 70 18.41 -14.47 26.62
CA ASN A 70 18.42 -13.49 25.53
C ASN A 70 18.30 -14.13 24.13
N ALA A 71 18.61 -15.43 23.99
CA ALA A 71 18.44 -16.16 22.74
C ALA A 71 16.96 -16.52 22.48
N ASP A 72 16.12 -16.50 23.51
CA ASP A 72 14.68 -16.84 23.43
C ASP A 72 13.79 -15.60 23.26
N ARG A 73 14.38 -14.48 22.82
CA ARG A 73 13.61 -13.27 22.48
C ARG A 73 12.74 -13.57 21.26
N THR A 74 11.48 -13.21 21.36
CA THR A 74 10.45 -13.55 20.40
C THR A 74 10.37 -12.54 19.26
N GLY A 75 9.55 -12.81 18.24
CA GLY A 75 9.45 -11.96 17.05
C GLY A 75 8.99 -10.54 17.38
N ALA A 76 7.99 -10.40 18.26
CA ALA A 76 7.48 -9.09 18.69
C ALA A 76 8.59 -8.27 19.37
N TYR A 77 9.51 -8.88 20.12
CA TYR A 77 10.64 -8.16 20.73
C TYR A 77 11.48 -7.42 19.68
N TYR A 78 11.88 -8.12 18.62
CA TYR A 78 12.72 -7.52 17.56
C TYR A 78 11.93 -6.52 16.74
N ALA A 79 10.67 -6.83 16.39
CA ALA A 79 9.79 -5.91 15.67
C ALA A 79 9.59 -4.59 16.43
N ILE A 80 9.29 -4.66 17.74
CA ILE A 80 9.14 -3.46 18.58
C ILE A 80 10.42 -2.63 18.63
N ARG A 81 11.59 -3.27 18.69
CA ARG A 81 12.89 -2.57 18.69
C ARG A 81 13.18 -1.88 17.36
N ALA A 82 12.83 -2.53 16.25
CA ALA A 82 12.94 -1.97 14.90
C ALA A 82 11.96 -0.80 14.68
N LEU A 83 10.75 -0.88 15.23
CA LEU A 83 9.71 0.13 15.07
C LEU A 83 9.86 1.33 16.01
N ARG A 84 10.33 1.11 17.25
CA ARG A 84 10.58 2.19 18.22
C ARG A 84 12.01 2.73 18.10
N LEU A 85 12.33 3.35 16.97
CA LEU A 85 13.56 4.12 16.81
C LEU A 85 13.47 5.37 17.71
N LYS A 86 14.10 5.32 18.88
CA LYS A 86 14.19 6.48 19.78
C LYS A 86 15.19 7.47 19.21
N ASP A 87 14.71 8.58 18.65
CA ASP A 87 15.53 9.78 18.56
C ASP A 87 15.53 10.49 19.92
N ARG A 88 16.69 11.03 20.32
CA ARG A 88 16.87 11.65 21.65
C ARG A 88 15.97 12.88 21.79
N GLY A 89 14.78 12.71 22.35
CA GLY A 89 13.89 13.79 22.80
C GLY A 89 12.56 13.93 22.06
N VAL A 90 12.26 13.07 21.08
CA VAL A 90 10.99 13.08 20.34
C VAL A 90 10.27 11.75 20.57
N GLU A 91 8.94 11.77 20.74
CA GLU A 91 8.14 10.55 20.77
C GLU A 91 8.27 9.80 19.43
N SER A 92 8.38 8.47 19.49
CA SER A 92 8.47 7.64 18.30
C SER A 92 7.20 7.84 17.45
N PRO A 93 7.32 8.14 16.15
CA PRO A 93 6.15 8.27 15.27
C PRO A 93 5.39 6.96 15.18
N VAL A 94 6.05 5.81 15.41
CA VAL A 94 5.39 4.51 15.52
C VAL A 94 5.16 4.18 17.00
N GLN A 95 3.89 4.07 17.38
CA GLN A 95 3.44 3.56 18.67
C GLN A 95 3.14 2.07 18.53
N VAL A 96 3.72 1.25 19.40
CA VAL A 96 3.57 -0.21 19.31
C VAL A 96 2.96 -0.74 20.59
N SER A 97 1.83 -1.42 20.52
CA SER A 97 1.26 -2.22 21.61
C SER A 97 1.65 -3.69 21.41
N GLN A 98 2.00 -4.39 22.48
CA GLN A 98 2.33 -5.82 22.42
C GLN A 98 1.30 -6.59 23.23
N ILE A 99 0.77 -7.66 22.63
CA ILE A 99 -0.12 -8.62 23.28
C ILE A 99 0.30 -10.06 22.93
N GLU A 100 -0.21 -11.03 23.67
CA GLU A 100 -0.11 -12.44 23.29
C GLU A 100 -1.31 -12.84 22.41
N ALA A 101 -1.15 -13.84 21.55
CA ALA A 101 -2.18 -14.30 20.63
C ALA A 101 -3.57 -14.58 21.27
N PRO A 102 -3.68 -15.15 22.49
CA PRO A 102 -4.97 -15.37 23.14
C PRO A 102 -5.74 -14.08 23.48
N ASP A 103 -5.03 -12.96 23.69
CA ASP A 103 -5.62 -11.68 24.08
C ASP A 103 -6.15 -10.88 22.89
N LEU A 104 -5.83 -11.28 21.65
CA LEU A 104 -6.25 -10.58 20.43
C LEU A 104 -7.78 -10.45 20.33
N GLY A 105 -8.52 -11.42 20.89
CA GLY A 105 -9.98 -11.39 20.98
C GLY A 105 -10.56 -10.17 21.70
N LEU A 106 -9.81 -9.65 22.68
CA LEU A 106 -10.22 -8.57 23.59
C LEU A 106 -9.94 -7.17 23.01
N GLU A 107 -9.04 -7.08 22.03
CA GLU A 107 -8.65 -5.81 21.41
C GLU A 107 -9.69 -5.31 20.40
N GLN A 108 -9.77 -3.99 20.28
CA GLN A 108 -10.52 -3.31 19.23
C GLN A 108 -9.58 -2.97 18.07
N LEU A 109 -9.65 -3.73 16.97
CA LEU A 109 -8.73 -3.57 15.83
C LEU A 109 -8.78 -2.18 15.18
N SER A 110 -9.88 -1.43 15.32
CA SER A 110 -10.02 -0.05 14.85
C SER A 110 -9.10 0.95 15.56
N ASP A 111 -8.55 0.58 16.71
CA ASP A 111 -7.63 1.42 17.48
C ASP A 111 -6.19 1.33 16.95
N TYR A 112 -5.97 0.52 15.92
CA TYR A 112 -4.66 0.28 15.32
C TYR A 112 -4.72 0.52 13.82
N ASP A 113 -3.60 0.93 13.25
CA ASP A 113 -3.45 1.15 11.82
C ASP A 113 -2.80 -0.09 11.15
N VAL A 114 -1.96 -0.80 11.91
CA VAL A 114 -1.32 -2.06 11.48
C VAL A 114 -1.42 -3.13 12.57
N VAL A 115 -1.75 -4.35 12.17
CA VAL A 115 -1.64 -5.56 13.01
C VAL A 115 -0.49 -6.42 12.51
N LEU A 116 0.43 -6.79 13.39
CA LEU A 116 1.58 -7.65 13.11
C LEU A 116 1.43 -8.96 13.87
N LEU A 117 1.32 -10.07 13.15
CA LEU A 117 1.29 -11.43 13.70
C LEU A 117 2.70 -12.03 13.64
N ALA A 118 3.30 -12.31 14.80
CA ALA A 118 4.62 -12.92 14.89
C ALA A 118 4.51 -14.35 15.43
N ASP A 119 4.78 -15.36 14.58
CA ASP A 119 4.80 -16.79 14.94
C ASP A 119 3.50 -17.26 15.64
N VAL A 120 2.35 -16.72 15.20
CA VAL A 120 1.03 -17.05 15.76
C VAL A 120 0.58 -18.42 15.27
N ALA A 121 0.27 -19.35 16.18
CA ALA A 121 0.02 -20.74 15.79
C ALA A 121 -1.30 -20.95 15.02
N ASP A 122 -2.37 -20.37 15.55
CA ASP A 122 -3.72 -20.48 15.01
C ASP A 122 -4.56 -19.31 15.52
N LEU A 123 -5.59 -18.94 14.78
CA LEU A 123 -6.60 -17.96 15.16
C LEU A 123 -7.99 -18.57 14.95
N ALA A 124 -8.91 -18.24 15.84
CA ALA A 124 -10.31 -18.62 15.67
C ALA A 124 -10.88 -18.02 14.37
N PRO A 125 -11.75 -18.74 13.62
CA PRO A 125 -12.33 -18.24 12.37
C PRO A 125 -12.93 -16.84 12.48
N GLU A 126 -13.62 -16.56 13.58
CA GLU A 126 -14.25 -15.27 13.84
C GLU A 126 -13.21 -14.14 13.96
N MET A 127 -12.01 -14.44 14.46
CA MET A 127 -10.91 -13.47 14.49
C MET A 127 -10.30 -13.26 13.10
N VAL A 128 -10.18 -14.32 12.30
CA VAL A 128 -9.71 -14.22 10.91
C VAL A 128 -10.68 -13.33 10.10
N ASP A 129 -11.98 -13.50 10.27
CA ASP A 129 -13.00 -12.62 9.64
C ASP A 129 -12.89 -11.18 10.11
N ARG A 130 -12.62 -10.95 11.41
CA ARG A 130 -12.38 -9.61 11.96
C ARG A 130 -11.13 -8.96 11.35
N LEU A 131 -10.05 -9.73 11.16
CA LEU A 131 -8.84 -9.28 10.47
C LEU A 131 -9.12 -8.98 8.99
N GLY A 132 -9.88 -9.84 8.31
CA GLY A 132 -10.33 -9.63 6.94
C GLY A 132 -11.07 -8.31 6.76
N ASN A 133 -12.03 -8.03 7.64
CA ASN A 133 -12.76 -6.77 7.64
C ASN A 133 -11.88 -5.57 8.00
N PHE A 134 -10.91 -5.75 8.91
CA PHE A 134 -9.94 -4.71 9.24
C PHE A 134 -9.07 -4.34 8.03
N VAL A 135 -8.55 -5.34 7.30
CA VAL A 135 -7.76 -5.11 6.09
C VAL A 135 -8.62 -4.52 4.97
N LYS A 136 -9.83 -5.04 4.74
CA LYS A 136 -10.73 -4.52 3.69
C LYS A 136 -11.12 -3.05 3.90
N ARG A 137 -11.22 -2.58 5.16
CA ARG A 137 -11.39 -1.14 5.51
C ARG A 137 -10.09 -0.32 5.44
N GLY A 138 -8.99 -1.01 5.17
CA GLY A 138 -7.69 -0.48 4.87
C GLY A 138 -6.75 -0.29 6.05
N GLY A 139 -6.88 -1.17 7.04
CA GLY A 139 -5.80 -1.46 7.96
C GLY A 139 -4.73 -2.34 7.30
N GLY A 140 -3.50 -2.25 7.79
CA GLY A 140 -2.40 -3.09 7.32
C GLY A 140 -2.27 -4.38 8.13
N LEU A 141 -2.08 -5.52 7.47
CA LEU A 141 -1.77 -6.78 8.16
C LEU A 141 -0.36 -7.23 7.78
N MET A 142 0.46 -7.55 8.76
CA MET A 142 1.80 -8.09 8.56
C MET A 142 1.88 -9.45 9.24
N ILE A 143 2.26 -10.49 8.50
CA ILE A 143 2.34 -11.86 8.99
C ILE A 143 3.78 -12.33 8.87
N PHE A 144 4.36 -12.78 9.98
CA PHE A 144 5.63 -13.48 10.00
C PHE A 144 5.39 -14.95 10.29
N ALA A 145 5.95 -15.81 9.42
CA ALA A 145 6.03 -17.24 9.65
C ALA A 145 6.87 -17.57 10.91
N GLY A 146 6.94 -18.85 11.26
CA GLY A 146 7.79 -19.32 12.35
C GLY A 146 7.50 -20.79 12.69
N ASP A 147 8.12 -21.28 13.76
CA ASP A 147 8.03 -22.69 14.16
C ASP A 147 6.60 -23.15 14.51
N ARG A 148 5.71 -22.21 14.83
CA ARG A 148 4.33 -22.49 15.24
C ARG A 148 3.34 -22.36 14.09
N VAL A 149 3.75 -21.77 12.97
CA VAL A 149 2.90 -21.57 11.80
C VAL A 149 2.85 -22.86 10.99
N GLU A 150 1.69 -23.51 11.02
CA GLU A 150 1.43 -24.71 10.23
C GLU A 150 0.74 -24.34 8.91
N ALA A 151 1.36 -24.71 7.79
CA ALA A 151 0.92 -24.30 6.45
C ALA A 151 -0.53 -24.71 6.16
N SER A 152 -0.88 -25.94 6.50
CA SER A 152 -2.22 -26.49 6.28
C SER A 152 -3.30 -25.70 7.02
N HIS A 153 -3.09 -25.40 8.31
CA HIS A 153 -4.02 -24.60 9.10
C HIS A 153 -4.15 -23.17 8.58
N TYR A 154 -3.02 -22.53 8.23
CA TYR A 154 -3.05 -21.16 7.71
C TYR A 154 -3.78 -21.07 6.37
N ASN A 155 -3.50 -22.00 5.46
CA ASN A 155 -4.18 -22.05 4.16
C ASN A 155 -5.69 -22.32 4.31
N GLU A 156 -6.11 -23.15 5.26
CA GLU A 156 -7.52 -23.41 5.54
C GLU A 156 -8.22 -22.20 6.19
N ARG A 157 -7.57 -21.57 7.17
CA ARG A 157 -8.16 -20.50 7.98
C ARG A 157 -8.17 -19.16 7.27
N PHE A 158 -7.01 -18.71 6.82
CA PHE A 158 -6.85 -17.39 6.22
C PHE A 158 -7.18 -17.41 4.73
N GLY A 159 -6.99 -18.55 4.05
CA GLY A 159 -7.25 -18.70 2.63
C GLY A 159 -6.26 -17.95 1.74
N SER A 160 -6.00 -18.49 0.55
CA SER A 160 -5.19 -17.85 -0.49
C SER A 160 -5.96 -17.63 -1.80
N GLY A 161 -7.28 -17.85 -1.80
CA GLY A 161 -8.18 -17.58 -2.94
C GLY A 161 -8.54 -16.10 -3.08
N GLU A 162 -9.51 -15.76 -3.93
CA GLU A 162 -9.91 -14.36 -4.23
C GLU A 162 -10.29 -13.54 -2.97
N ASP A 163 -10.96 -14.16 -1.99
CA ASP A 163 -11.32 -13.54 -0.71
C ASP A 163 -10.35 -13.89 0.44
N GLY A 164 -9.31 -14.65 0.17
CA GLY A 164 -8.32 -15.09 1.16
C GLY A 164 -7.43 -13.94 1.64
N LEU A 165 -7.06 -13.98 2.91
CA LEU A 165 -6.14 -13.01 3.53
C LEU A 165 -4.68 -13.24 3.14
N LEU A 166 -4.27 -14.46 2.81
CA LEU A 166 -2.87 -14.75 2.53
C LEU A 166 -2.45 -14.26 1.14
N PRO A 167 -1.27 -13.62 1.03
CA PRO A 167 -0.64 -13.35 -0.26
C PRO A 167 -0.16 -14.60 -1.00
N ALA A 168 -0.10 -15.76 -0.34
CA ALA A 168 0.41 -16.99 -0.92
C ALA A 168 -0.24 -18.23 -0.30
N THR A 169 -0.24 -19.33 -1.04
CA THR A 169 -0.43 -20.66 -0.46
C THR A 169 0.89 -21.08 0.19
N LEU A 170 0.88 -21.26 1.51
CA LEU A 170 2.04 -21.68 2.28
C LEU A 170 2.31 -23.18 2.07
N GLY A 171 3.58 -23.56 2.01
CA GLY A 171 4.04 -24.94 1.95
C GLY A 171 4.96 -25.29 3.11
N GLU A 172 5.76 -26.34 2.92
CA GLU A 172 6.66 -26.86 3.96
C GLU A 172 7.79 -25.88 4.32
N VAL A 173 8.35 -26.04 5.51
CA VAL A 173 9.54 -25.29 5.95
C VAL A 173 10.77 -25.83 5.23
N ALA A 174 11.36 -25.00 4.37
CA ALA A 174 12.67 -25.25 3.79
C ALA A 174 13.76 -24.81 4.78
N SER A 175 14.82 -25.62 4.90
CA SER A 175 16.02 -25.28 5.65
C SER A 175 17.23 -25.25 4.72
N PHE A 176 18.15 -24.30 4.95
CA PHE A 176 19.40 -24.21 4.22
C PHE A 176 20.28 -25.43 4.50
N ASP A 177 20.74 -26.11 3.44
CA ASP A 177 21.59 -27.31 3.50
C ASP A 177 22.87 -27.21 2.64
N GLY A 178 23.19 -26.01 2.12
CA GLY A 178 24.32 -25.78 1.21
C GLY A 178 25.67 -25.46 1.86
N GLU A 179 26.69 -25.26 1.01
CA GLU A 179 28.01 -24.77 1.44
C GLU A 179 27.93 -23.27 1.75
N GLY A 180 27.69 -22.91 3.02
CA GLY A 180 27.56 -21.51 3.45
C GLY A 180 26.98 -21.37 4.86
N THR A 181 26.59 -20.15 5.23
CA THR A 181 25.97 -19.84 6.53
C THR A 181 24.47 -19.53 6.45
N GLY A 182 23.87 -19.70 5.28
CA GLY A 182 22.46 -19.39 5.00
C GLY A 182 22.27 -18.80 3.60
N TRP A 183 21.02 -18.73 3.16
CA TRP A 183 20.58 -18.03 1.96
C TRP A 183 20.78 -16.52 2.07
N THR A 184 20.88 -15.89 0.90
CA THR A 184 21.00 -14.44 0.72
C THR A 184 19.76 -13.86 0.03
N LEU A 185 19.63 -12.54 0.05
CA LEU A 185 18.57 -11.83 -0.66
C LEU A 185 18.93 -11.74 -2.14
N ALA A 186 17.99 -12.11 -3.02
CA ALA A 186 18.12 -11.87 -4.44
C ALA A 186 18.04 -10.36 -4.75
N ASP A 187 18.60 -9.96 -5.89
CA ASP A 187 18.32 -8.63 -6.46
C ASP A 187 16.80 -8.46 -6.63
N PRO A 188 16.18 -7.45 -6.00
CA PRO A 188 14.75 -7.23 -6.09
C PRO A 188 14.33 -6.95 -7.53
N LYS A 189 13.29 -7.63 -8.01
CA LYS A 189 12.73 -7.47 -9.36
C LYS A 189 11.39 -6.72 -9.39
N SER A 190 10.85 -6.43 -8.22
CA SER A 190 9.57 -5.76 -8.03
C SER A 190 9.76 -4.23 -7.99
N ASP A 191 8.77 -3.50 -8.50
CA ASP A 191 8.73 -2.03 -8.44
C ASP A 191 8.18 -1.51 -7.10
N HIS A 192 7.81 -2.42 -6.19
CA HIS A 192 7.30 -2.08 -4.86
C HIS A 192 8.32 -1.25 -4.06
N LEU A 193 7.84 -0.31 -3.25
CA LEU A 193 8.70 0.60 -2.46
C LEU A 193 9.72 -0.14 -1.58
N LEU A 194 9.30 -1.27 -1.00
CA LEU A 194 10.18 -2.14 -0.20
C LEU A 194 11.27 -2.82 -1.04
N ALA A 195 10.97 -3.22 -2.28
CA ALA A 195 11.97 -3.75 -3.20
C ALA A 195 12.97 -2.66 -3.60
N GLY A 196 12.48 -1.46 -3.94
CA GLY A 196 13.31 -0.30 -4.25
C GLY A 196 14.20 0.16 -3.09
N LEU A 197 13.75 0.03 -1.84
CA LEU A 197 14.57 0.25 -0.65
C LEU A 197 15.76 -0.72 -0.62
N VAL A 198 15.50 -2.01 -0.81
CA VAL A 198 16.54 -3.05 -0.78
C VAL A 198 17.52 -2.89 -1.94
N ALA A 199 17.03 -2.62 -3.15
CA ALA A 199 17.86 -2.42 -4.34
C ALA A 199 18.83 -1.22 -4.22
N ARG A 200 18.54 -0.26 -3.33
CA ARG A 200 19.41 0.91 -3.08
C ARG A 200 20.47 0.66 -2.02
N LEU A 201 20.41 -0.46 -1.29
CA LEU A 201 21.36 -0.78 -0.25
C LEU A 201 22.67 -1.33 -0.84
N PRO A 202 23.81 -1.12 -0.18
CA PRO A 202 25.06 -1.72 -0.62
C PRO A 202 24.98 -3.26 -0.59
N GLU A 203 25.41 -3.92 -1.65
CA GLU A 203 25.44 -5.40 -1.77
C GLU A 203 26.12 -6.05 -0.56
N LYS A 204 27.26 -5.50 -0.12
CA LYS A 204 27.99 -5.97 1.07
C LYS A 204 27.17 -5.99 2.37
N LEU A 205 26.15 -5.13 2.48
CA LEU A 205 25.24 -5.10 3.62
C LEU A 205 24.15 -6.17 3.49
N LEU A 206 23.61 -6.38 2.28
CA LEU A 206 22.65 -7.44 2.02
C LEU A 206 23.28 -8.82 2.18
N ASP A 207 24.54 -8.95 1.75
CA ASP A 207 25.42 -10.10 1.94
C ASP A 207 25.75 -10.41 3.39
N THR A 208 25.27 -9.68 4.39
CA THR A 208 25.38 -10.11 5.80
C THR A 208 24.05 -10.56 6.40
N ALA A 209 22.93 -10.33 5.72
CA ALA A 209 21.64 -10.88 6.10
C ALA A 209 21.54 -12.34 5.65
N ARG A 210 21.72 -13.27 6.59
CA ARG A 210 21.61 -14.72 6.34
C ARG A 210 20.25 -15.24 6.76
N LEU A 211 19.64 -16.06 5.91
CA LEU A 211 18.42 -16.80 6.22
C LEU A 211 18.71 -18.29 6.22
N THR A 212 18.28 -18.97 7.28
CA THR A 212 18.51 -20.42 7.44
C THR A 212 17.24 -21.23 7.25
N LYS A 213 16.06 -20.61 7.46
CA LYS A 213 14.76 -21.24 7.22
C LYS A 213 13.75 -20.25 6.64
N ALA A 214 12.87 -20.77 5.81
CA ALA A 214 11.70 -20.07 5.30
C ALA A 214 10.63 -21.10 4.90
N MET A 215 9.36 -20.74 5.02
CA MET A 215 8.29 -21.54 4.42
C MET A 215 8.33 -21.37 2.90
N THR A 216 8.11 -22.44 2.16
CA THR A 216 7.81 -22.30 0.74
C THR A 216 6.46 -21.60 0.58
N ALA A 217 6.32 -20.82 -0.49
CA ALA A 217 5.13 -20.03 -0.73
C ALA A 217 4.88 -19.94 -2.23
N GLU A 218 3.69 -20.34 -2.66
CA GLU A 218 3.22 -20.13 -4.02
C GLU A 218 2.35 -18.86 -4.04
N PRO A 219 2.77 -17.79 -4.75
CA PRO A 219 2.03 -16.53 -4.77
C PRO A 219 0.59 -16.73 -5.24
N ALA A 220 -0.36 -16.16 -4.52
CA ALA A 220 -1.77 -16.13 -4.91
C ALA A 220 -1.99 -15.18 -6.10
N PRO A 221 -3.07 -15.35 -6.88
CA PRO A 221 -3.45 -14.38 -7.90
C PRO A 221 -3.63 -12.97 -7.32
N GLY A 222 -3.04 -11.96 -7.96
CA GLY A 222 -3.08 -10.58 -7.49
C GLY A 222 -2.05 -10.25 -6.40
N SER A 223 -1.21 -11.19 -6.01
CA SER A 223 -0.10 -10.94 -5.08
C SER A 223 1.19 -10.56 -5.82
N GLU A 224 1.97 -9.69 -5.20
CA GLU A 224 3.30 -9.28 -5.68
C GLU A 224 4.39 -9.93 -4.81
N THR A 225 5.41 -10.51 -5.43
CA THR A 225 6.62 -10.96 -4.72
C THR A 225 7.64 -9.82 -4.66
N ILE A 226 7.84 -9.27 -3.48
CA ILE A 226 8.71 -8.10 -3.26
C ILE A 226 10.18 -8.53 -3.14
N LEU A 227 10.45 -9.52 -2.29
CA LEU A 227 11.79 -10.06 -2.05
C LEU A 227 11.79 -11.57 -2.22
N SER A 228 12.92 -12.11 -2.68
CA SER A 228 13.14 -13.55 -2.85
C SER A 228 14.52 -13.95 -2.36
N LEU A 229 14.70 -15.25 -2.11
CA LEU A 229 16.00 -15.83 -1.80
C LEU A 229 16.83 -16.02 -3.08
N ALA A 230 18.11 -15.65 -3.05
CA ALA A 230 18.97 -15.67 -4.24
C ALA A 230 19.19 -17.08 -4.78
N GLU A 231 19.41 -18.06 -3.90
CA GLU A 231 19.84 -19.40 -4.26
C GLU A 231 18.67 -20.29 -4.72
N THR A 232 17.47 -20.08 -4.16
CA THR A 232 16.29 -20.91 -4.45
C THR A 232 15.26 -20.19 -5.31
N GLY A 233 15.29 -18.86 -5.38
CA GLY A 233 14.24 -18.04 -5.97
C GLY A 233 12.93 -18.02 -5.16
N ALA A 234 12.89 -18.67 -3.98
CA ALA A 234 11.68 -18.75 -3.18
C ALA A 234 11.28 -17.36 -2.65
N PRO A 235 9.97 -17.02 -2.64
CA PRO A 235 9.49 -15.75 -2.08
C PRO A 235 9.83 -15.61 -0.59
N LEU A 236 10.38 -14.45 -0.23
CA LEU A 236 10.67 -14.08 1.16
C LEU A 236 9.64 -13.09 1.71
N LEU A 237 9.29 -12.09 0.90
CA LEU A 237 8.32 -11.06 1.25
C LEU A 237 7.33 -10.93 0.10
N LEU A 238 6.05 -11.09 0.40
CA LEU A 238 4.96 -10.91 -0.55
C LEU A 238 3.99 -9.84 -0.04
N ALA A 239 3.37 -9.14 -0.98
CA ALA A 239 2.28 -8.21 -0.72
C ALA A 239 1.02 -8.65 -1.46
N ARG A 240 -0.13 -8.32 -0.89
CA ARG A 240 -1.43 -8.45 -1.54
C ARG A 240 -2.36 -7.35 -1.07
N ASP A 241 -2.99 -6.67 -2.00
CA ASP A 241 -4.04 -5.70 -1.70
C ASP A 241 -5.40 -6.39 -1.57
N LEU A 242 -6.14 -6.03 -0.52
CA LEU A 242 -7.46 -6.55 -0.20
C LEU A 242 -8.36 -5.40 0.24
N GLY A 243 -9.35 -5.05 -0.58
CA GLY A 243 -10.16 -3.86 -0.36
C GLY A 243 -9.29 -2.62 -0.37
N SER A 244 -9.36 -1.82 0.70
CA SER A 244 -8.56 -0.59 0.82
C SER A 244 -7.24 -0.78 1.61
N GLY A 245 -6.83 -2.01 1.90
CA GLY A 245 -5.65 -2.33 2.71
C GLY A 245 -4.75 -3.37 2.08
N THR A 246 -3.62 -3.61 2.74
CA THR A 246 -2.56 -4.47 2.22
C THR A 246 -2.15 -5.49 3.28
N VAL A 247 -1.92 -6.72 2.83
CA VAL A 247 -1.35 -7.81 3.62
C VAL A 247 0.09 -8.05 3.16
N LEU A 248 1.03 -7.96 4.10
CA LEU A 248 2.42 -8.36 3.90
C LEU A 248 2.67 -9.70 4.57
N LEU A 249 3.29 -10.62 3.84
CA LEU A 249 3.67 -11.93 4.34
C LEU A 249 5.20 -12.08 4.24
N PHE A 250 5.83 -12.27 5.39
CA PHE A 250 7.21 -12.73 5.52
C PHE A 250 7.21 -14.24 5.72
N THR A 251 7.85 -14.97 4.81
CA THR A 251 7.95 -16.44 4.87
C THR A 251 9.01 -16.92 5.86
N SER A 252 9.72 -16.01 6.53
CA SER A 252 10.65 -16.30 7.63
C SER A 252 10.20 -15.65 8.93
N SER A 253 10.83 -16.01 10.05
CA SER A 253 10.45 -15.50 11.36
C SER A 253 10.86 -14.06 11.62
N ALA A 254 10.13 -13.36 12.49
CA ALA A 254 10.49 -12.03 13.00
C ALA A 254 11.59 -12.09 14.08
N ASP A 255 12.17 -13.26 14.34
CA ASP A 255 13.20 -13.51 15.35
C ASP A 255 14.48 -14.09 14.75
N ARG A 256 15.41 -14.50 15.61
CA ARG A 256 16.72 -15.03 15.18
C ARG A 256 16.72 -16.53 14.89
N LYS A 257 15.60 -17.23 15.02
CA LYS A 257 15.58 -18.69 14.87
C LYS A 257 15.75 -19.12 13.42
N TRP A 258 15.17 -18.36 12.49
CA TRP A 258 15.16 -18.69 11.07
C TRP A 258 16.04 -17.77 10.22
N ASN A 259 16.53 -16.66 10.79
CA ASN A 259 17.36 -15.70 10.07
C ASN A 259 18.18 -14.83 11.03
N GLU A 260 19.22 -14.17 10.52
CA GLU A 260 19.94 -13.10 11.21
C GLU A 260 19.41 -11.70 10.83
N LEU A 261 18.35 -11.63 10.02
CA LEU A 261 17.75 -10.38 9.57
C LEU A 261 17.20 -9.60 10.77
N ALA A 262 16.57 -10.26 11.75
CA ALA A 262 15.97 -9.60 12.93
C ALA A 262 16.92 -8.70 13.76
N VAL A 263 18.25 -8.91 13.66
CA VAL A 263 19.28 -8.06 14.31
C VAL A 263 20.05 -7.19 13.32
N HIS A 264 19.76 -7.32 12.04
CA HIS A 264 20.42 -6.62 10.96
C HIS A 264 19.79 -5.24 10.72
N PRO A 265 20.56 -4.20 10.36
CA PRO A 265 20.01 -2.85 10.12
C PRO A 265 18.90 -2.82 9.07
N VAL A 266 18.99 -3.69 8.06
CA VAL A 266 18.00 -3.80 6.97
C VAL A 266 16.62 -4.17 7.48
N TYR A 267 16.51 -4.94 8.56
CA TYR A 267 15.22 -5.29 9.15
C TYR A 267 14.50 -4.09 9.73
N ALA A 268 15.22 -3.22 10.44
CA ALA A 268 14.63 -1.98 10.95
C ALA A 268 14.16 -1.07 9.81
N MET A 269 14.97 -0.95 8.74
CA MET A 269 14.61 -0.16 7.57
C MET A 269 13.38 -0.73 6.86
N LEU A 270 13.33 -2.05 6.67
CA LEU A 270 12.19 -2.76 6.07
C LEU A 270 10.92 -2.59 6.89
N LEU A 271 10.97 -2.82 8.21
CA LEU A 271 9.79 -2.69 9.06
C LEU A 271 9.26 -1.26 9.13
N GLN A 272 10.13 -0.26 9.21
CA GLN A 272 9.72 1.15 9.19
C GLN A 272 9.04 1.50 7.87
N GLN A 273 9.62 1.10 6.74
CA GLN A 273 8.99 1.34 5.44
C GLN A 273 7.72 0.50 5.23
N ALA A 274 7.68 -0.72 5.74
CA ALA A 274 6.52 -1.59 5.61
C ALA A 274 5.33 -1.02 6.38
N VAL A 275 5.53 -0.62 7.63
CA VAL A 275 4.48 0.04 8.42
C VAL A 275 4.05 1.36 7.76
N THR A 276 5.00 2.15 7.25
CA THR A 276 4.67 3.38 6.51
C THR A 276 3.81 3.08 5.28
N ASN A 277 4.21 2.10 4.46
CA ASN A 277 3.52 1.70 3.24
C ASN A 277 2.13 1.13 3.52
N LEU A 278 2.00 0.26 4.53
CA LEU A 278 0.73 -0.30 5.00
C LEU A 278 -0.27 0.77 5.46
N THR A 279 0.20 1.96 5.87
CA THR A 279 -0.65 3.09 6.24
C THR A 279 -0.75 4.18 5.19
N SER A 280 0.12 4.19 4.19
CA SER A 280 0.18 5.25 3.18
C SER A 280 -0.72 4.90 2.01
N ARG A 281 -1.69 5.77 1.72
CA ARG A 281 -2.56 5.64 0.54
C ARG A 281 -2.34 6.80 -0.43
N PRO A 282 -1.25 6.78 -1.22
CA PRO A 282 -0.98 7.86 -2.17
C PRO A 282 -2.04 7.94 -3.27
N ASP A 283 -2.65 6.82 -3.65
CA ASP A 283 -3.59 6.75 -4.77
C ASP A 283 -5.05 6.95 -4.35
N ALA A 284 -5.41 6.65 -3.10
CA ALA A 284 -6.78 6.87 -2.60
C ALA A 284 -7.18 8.36 -2.57
N LEU A 285 -6.21 9.27 -2.69
CA LEU A 285 -6.42 10.72 -2.72
C LEU A 285 -6.10 11.33 -4.11
N GLN A 286 -5.89 10.49 -5.12
CA GLN A 286 -5.66 10.89 -6.51
C GLN A 286 -6.85 10.45 -7.37
N LEU A 287 -7.74 11.39 -7.64
CA LEU A 287 -9.00 11.19 -8.34
C LEU A 287 -8.90 11.73 -9.76
N THR A 288 -9.78 11.25 -10.64
CA THR A 288 -9.83 11.70 -12.03
C THR A 288 -10.94 12.73 -12.19
N VAL A 289 -10.68 13.82 -12.91
CA VAL A 289 -11.70 14.80 -13.29
C VAL A 289 -12.77 14.12 -14.16
N GLY A 290 -14.04 14.42 -13.92
CA GLY A 290 -15.19 13.83 -14.62
C GLY A 290 -15.62 12.46 -14.11
N GLU A 291 -14.99 11.93 -13.05
CA GLU A 291 -15.44 10.72 -12.36
C GLU A 291 -16.35 11.09 -11.18
N GLU A 292 -17.50 10.42 -11.06
CA GLU A 292 -18.32 10.45 -9.86
C GLU A 292 -17.77 9.41 -8.87
N VAL A 293 -17.25 9.87 -7.73
CA VAL A 293 -16.59 9.02 -6.74
C VAL A 293 -17.32 9.11 -5.42
N ASP A 294 -17.66 7.94 -4.86
CA ASP A 294 -18.17 7.81 -3.49
C ASP A 294 -17.02 7.89 -2.49
N LEU A 295 -16.83 9.08 -1.90
CA LEU A 295 -15.79 9.29 -0.90
C LEU A 295 -16.24 8.80 0.47
N THR A 296 -15.51 7.83 1.03
CA THR A 296 -15.76 7.37 2.40
C THR A 296 -15.47 8.47 3.42
N VAL A 297 -16.47 8.81 4.23
CA VAL A 297 -16.38 9.84 5.26
C VAL A 297 -16.40 9.20 6.66
N ALA A 298 -15.21 8.87 7.15
CA ALA A 298 -15.05 8.22 8.46
C ALA A 298 -15.63 9.07 9.60
N GLY A 299 -16.37 8.42 10.51
CA GLY A 299 -16.95 9.06 11.70
C GLY A 299 -18.22 9.88 11.45
N ARG A 300 -18.81 9.79 10.25
CA ARG A 300 -20.07 10.46 9.90
C ARG A 300 -21.25 9.49 9.84
N GLN A 301 -22.44 10.03 10.02
CA GLN A 301 -23.69 9.30 9.89
C GLN A 301 -24.43 9.68 8.62
N VAL A 302 -25.24 8.76 8.14
CA VAL A 302 -26.15 9.01 7.01
C VAL A 302 -27.04 10.20 7.35
N GLY A 303 -27.06 11.17 6.45
CA GLY A 303 -27.80 12.42 6.62
C GLY A 303 -26.95 13.61 7.11
N ASP A 304 -25.71 13.38 7.54
CA ASP A 304 -24.77 14.47 7.82
C ASP A 304 -24.55 15.33 6.56
N SER A 305 -24.26 16.62 6.77
CA SER A 305 -23.90 17.55 5.70
C SER A 305 -22.40 17.82 5.76
N ILE A 306 -21.74 17.74 4.62
CA ILE A 306 -20.33 18.11 4.44
C ILE A 306 -20.26 19.17 3.36
N SER A 307 -19.23 20.02 3.37
CA SER A 307 -19.00 21.05 2.35
C SER A 307 -17.72 20.75 1.59
N LEU A 308 -17.85 20.54 0.28
CA LEU A 308 -16.75 20.39 -0.67
C LEU A 308 -16.34 21.76 -1.18
N ILE A 309 -15.08 22.13 -1.01
CA ILE A 309 -14.49 23.33 -1.56
C ILE A 309 -13.66 22.92 -2.76
N ASP A 310 -14.00 23.47 -3.93
CA ASP A 310 -13.29 23.21 -5.19
C ASP A 310 -11.97 24.01 -5.29
N PRO A 311 -11.14 23.76 -6.33
CA PRO A 311 -9.90 24.50 -6.55
C PRO A 311 -10.09 26.01 -6.80
N THR A 312 -11.30 26.44 -7.17
CA THR A 312 -11.66 27.85 -7.39
C THR A 312 -12.08 28.57 -6.11
N GLY A 313 -12.36 27.81 -5.03
CA GLY A 313 -12.85 28.30 -3.75
C GLY A 313 -14.38 28.28 -3.62
N THR A 314 -15.10 27.69 -4.57
CA THR A 314 -16.55 27.51 -4.50
C THR A 314 -16.86 26.36 -3.55
N SER A 315 -17.81 26.58 -2.63
CA SER A 315 -18.25 25.59 -1.65
C SER A 315 -19.60 25.00 -2.04
N THR A 316 -19.68 23.67 -2.07
CA THR A 316 -20.89 22.90 -2.37
C THR A 316 -21.22 21.98 -1.21
N ASP A 317 -22.47 22.01 -0.74
CA ASP A 317 -22.92 21.12 0.33
C ASP A 317 -23.34 19.76 -0.22
N LEU A 318 -22.76 18.71 0.33
CA LEU A 318 -23.02 17.31 0.00
C LEU A 318 -23.66 16.60 1.19
N ARG A 319 -24.50 15.61 0.88
CA ARG A 319 -25.14 14.75 1.89
C ARG A 319 -24.41 13.43 1.98
N VAL A 320 -24.12 13.02 3.21
CA VAL A 320 -23.60 11.69 3.48
C VAL A 320 -24.72 10.67 3.27
N THR A 321 -24.52 9.79 2.31
CA THR A 321 -25.36 8.63 2.00
C THR A 321 -24.70 7.37 2.54
N GLN A 322 -25.36 6.23 2.33
CA GLN A 322 -24.80 4.92 2.64
C GLN A 322 -24.56 4.18 1.34
N ASP A 323 -23.32 3.77 1.09
CA ASP A 323 -23.02 2.74 0.12
C ASP A 323 -22.57 1.49 0.88
N ARG A 324 -23.30 0.40 0.67
CA ARG A 324 -23.17 -0.85 1.42
C ARG A 324 -23.20 -0.63 2.94
N ASP A 325 -22.07 -0.83 3.62
CA ASP A 325 -21.90 -0.70 5.07
C ASP A 325 -21.04 0.51 5.46
N GLN A 326 -20.80 1.45 4.54
CA GLN A 326 -19.97 2.63 4.81
C GLN A 326 -20.72 3.94 4.51
N PRO A 327 -20.55 4.97 5.37
CA PRO A 327 -21.01 6.31 5.06
C PRO A 327 -20.13 6.92 3.97
N VAL A 328 -20.75 7.32 2.86
CA VAL A 328 -20.05 7.90 1.70
C VAL A 328 -20.69 9.22 1.30
N ALA A 329 -19.97 10.03 0.55
CA ALA A 329 -20.52 11.19 -0.14
C ALA A 329 -20.12 11.10 -1.62
N ALA A 330 -21.13 11.09 -2.50
CA ALA A 330 -20.91 11.15 -3.94
C ALA A 330 -20.36 12.53 -4.30
N VAL A 331 -19.21 12.54 -4.97
CA VAL A 331 -18.52 13.77 -5.39
C VAL A 331 -18.21 13.68 -6.88
N GLU A 332 -18.55 14.74 -7.59
CA GLU A 332 -18.11 14.98 -8.96
C GLU A 332 -16.97 16.00 -8.94
N PHE A 333 -15.89 15.70 -9.68
CA PHE A 333 -14.72 16.56 -9.77
C PHE A 333 -14.65 17.20 -11.15
N ASP A 334 -15.08 18.45 -11.27
CA ASP A 334 -15.16 19.16 -12.56
C ASP A 334 -13.87 19.89 -12.95
N GLU A 335 -13.00 20.17 -11.99
CA GLU A 335 -11.85 21.05 -12.15
C GLU A 335 -10.57 20.33 -11.74
N LEU A 336 -9.48 20.55 -12.48
CA LEU A 336 -8.16 20.06 -12.09
C LEU A 336 -7.67 20.85 -10.86
N GLY A 337 -7.29 20.14 -9.80
CA GLY A 337 -6.71 20.78 -8.63
C GLY A 337 -6.88 20.03 -7.33
N VAL A 338 -6.82 20.78 -6.23
CA VAL A 338 -6.96 20.25 -4.88
C VAL A 338 -8.31 20.68 -4.32
N TYR A 339 -9.08 19.71 -3.87
CA TYR A 339 -10.37 19.90 -3.22
C TYR A 339 -10.23 19.72 -1.71
N GLU A 340 -11.02 20.47 -0.94
CA GLU A 340 -11.08 20.37 0.52
C GLU A 340 -12.49 19.98 0.96
N ILE A 341 -12.60 18.89 1.69
CA ILE A 341 -13.85 18.43 2.28
C ILE A 341 -13.84 18.84 3.74
N THR A 342 -14.73 19.76 4.06
CA THR A 342 -14.95 20.27 5.41
C THR A 342 -16.28 19.73 5.92
N ALA A 343 -16.40 19.57 7.23
CA ALA A 343 -17.68 19.26 7.85
C ALA A 343 -17.73 19.89 9.24
N GLU A 344 -18.94 20.19 9.72
CA GLU A 344 -19.12 20.82 11.02
C GLU A 344 -18.50 19.93 12.11
N GLY A 345 -17.57 20.49 12.89
CA GLY A 345 -16.86 19.80 13.97
C GLY A 345 -15.69 18.89 13.56
N SER A 346 -15.42 18.65 12.27
CA SER A 346 -14.21 17.94 11.85
C SER A 346 -13.10 18.93 11.53
N ASN A 347 -12.00 18.82 12.26
CA ASN A 347 -10.77 19.53 11.98
C ASN A 347 -9.62 18.56 12.24
N PRO A 348 -8.69 18.32 11.29
CA PRO A 348 -8.51 18.97 9.99
C PRO A 348 -9.54 18.58 8.90
N PRO A 349 -9.70 19.40 7.84
CA PRO A 349 -10.42 19.00 6.63
C PRO A 349 -9.70 17.87 5.89
N VAL A 350 -10.45 17.05 5.16
CA VAL A 350 -9.89 16.01 4.28
C VAL A 350 -9.57 16.66 2.94
N VAL A 351 -8.35 16.45 2.44
CA VAL A 351 -7.91 17.04 1.18
C VAL A 351 -7.71 15.94 0.13
N VAL A 352 -8.25 16.15 -1.08
CA VAL A 352 -8.10 15.23 -2.21
C VAL A 352 -7.58 16.00 -3.43
N ALA A 353 -6.84 15.32 -4.32
CA ALA A 353 -6.39 15.90 -5.59
C ALA A 353 -7.15 15.25 -6.74
N ALA A 354 -7.75 16.07 -7.61
CA ALA A 354 -8.34 15.63 -8.87
C ALA A 354 -7.42 16.04 -10.03
N ASN A 355 -7.14 15.11 -10.94
CA ASN A 355 -6.28 15.32 -12.10
C ASN A 355 -6.96 14.83 -13.38
N VAL A 356 -6.55 15.36 -14.53
CA VAL A 356 -6.95 14.83 -15.84
C VAL A 356 -6.30 13.46 -16.05
N ASP A 357 -7.01 12.55 -16.73
CA ASP A 357 -6.47 11.26 -17.14
C ASP A 357 -5.33 11.47 -18.15
N ALA A 358 -4.14 10.96 -17.83
CA ALA A 358 -2.96 11.10 -18.70
C ALA A 358 -3.15 10.45 -20.09
N ARG A 359 -4.14 9.56 -20.25
CA ARG A 359 -4.52 8.99 -21.55
C ARG A 359 -5.17 10.02 -22.47
N GLU A 360 -5.83 11.04 -21.94
CA GLU A 360 -6.42 12.11 -22.75
C GLU A 360 -5.36 12.98 -23.43
N SER A 361 -4.17 13.08 -22.83
CA SER A 361 -3.00 13.72 -23.44
C SER A 361 -2.38 12.92 -24.61
N ASN A 362 -2.84 11.70 -24.88
CA ASN A 362 -2.35 10.92 -26.01
C ASN A 362 -3.01 11.37 -27.33
N VAL A 363 -2.50 12.45 -27.91
CA VAL A 363 -2.90 12.98 -29.22
C VAL A 363 -2.46 12.13 -30.42
N ARG A 364 -2.02 10.88 -30.21
CA ARG A 364 -1.79 9.97 -31.33
C ARG A 364 -3.09 9.74 -32.08
N VAL A 365 -3.04 9.96 -33.39
CA VAL A 365 -4.17 9.71 -34.28
C VAL A 365 -4.56 8.24 -34.14
N ILE A 366 -5.78 8.00 -33.67
CA ILE A 366 -6.37 6.66 -33.62
C ILE A 366 -6.45 6.12 -35.05
N ASP A 367 -5.94 4.91 -35.28
CA ASP A 367 -6.08 4.22 -36.56
C ASP A 367 -7.56 4.03 -36.90
N SER A 368 -7.92 4.17 -38.18
CA SER A 368 -9.32 4.10 -38.64
C SER A 368 -10.05 2.82 -38.22
N SER A 369 -9.33 1.70 -38.05
CA SER A 369 -9.90 0.44 -37.55
C SER A 369 -10.30 0.53 -36.08
N ALA A 370 -9.47 1.13 -35.23
CA ALA A 370 -9.76 1.31 -33.81
C ALA A 370 -10.90 2.33 -33.58
N LEU A 371 -10.95 3.39 -34.40
CA LEU A 371 -12.04 4.37 -34.37
C LEU A 371 -13.39 3.74 -34.74
N THR A 372 -13.39 2.84 -35.74
CA THR A 372 -14.59 2.11 -36.17
C THR A 372 -15.12 1.21 -35.05
N THR A 373 -14.25 0.52 -34.31
CA THR A 373 -14.64 -0.35 -33.20
C THR A 373 -15.20 0.43 -32.01
N GLN A 374 -14.61 1.58 -31.65
CA GLN A 374 -15.10 2.39 -30.52
C GLN A 374 -16.42 3.10 -30.81
N LEU A 375 -16.68 3.47 -32.07
CA LEU A 375 -17.90 4.20 -32.47
C LEU A 375 -19.02 3.30 -32.99
N GLU A 376 -18.78 1.99 -33.10
CA GLU A 376 -19.79 0.98 -33.47
C GLU A 376 -21.06 1.05 -32.58
N PRO A 377 -20.95 1.20 -31.23
CA PRO A 377 -22.12 1.32 -30.35
C PRO A 377 -22.94 2.59 -30.59
N ALA A 378 -22.33 3.64 -31.15
CA ALA A 378 -22.96 4.93 -31.43
C ALA A 378 -23.63 4.98 -32.82
N GLY A 379 -23.53 3.91 -33.62
CA GLY A 379 -24.11 3.85 -34.97
C GLY A 379 -23.44 4.78 -35.99
N VAL A 380 -22.21 5.24 -35.71
CA VAL A 380 -21.48 6.18 -36.56
C VAL A 380 -20.59 5.42 -37.56
N LYS A 381 -20.77 5.69 -38.86
CA LYS A 381 -19.94 5.13 -39.93
C LYS A 381 -18.67 5.97 -40.10
N VAL A 382 -17.52 5.43 -39.71
CA VAL A 382 -16.21 6.08 -39.87
C VAL A 382 -15.75 5.92 -41.33
N ILE A 383 -15.47 7.04 -42.00
CA ILE A 383 -14.97 7.05 -43.39
C ILE A 383 -13.52 7.57 -43.38
N ALA A 384 -12.58 6.75 -43.84
CA ALA A 384 -11.19 7.17 -44.03
C ALA A 384 -11.08 8.13 -45.22
N ARG A 385 -10.21 9.15 -45.12
CA ARG A 385 -10.06 10.25 -46.08
C ARG A 385 -9.74 9.80 -47.52
N GLU A 386 -9.26 8.58 -47.72
CA GLU A 386 -8.91 8.01 -49.03
C GLU A 386 -9.98 7.08 -49.63
N GLY A 387 -11.12 6.84 -48.97
CA GLY A 387 -12.13 5.88 -49.40
C GLY A 387 -13.53 6.46 -49.55
N ALA A 388 -13.80 7.04 -50.73
CA ALA A 388 -15.13 7.26 -51.34
C ALA A 388 -16.31 7.60 -50.39
N LEU A 389 -16.57 8.90 -50.23
CA LEU A 389 -17.86 9.47 -49.77
C LEU A 389 -19.09 8.92 -50.52
N GLN A 390 -18.88 8.27 -51.66
CA GLN A 390 -19.92 7.72 -52.52
C GLN A 390 -20.54 6.41 -51.99
N SER A 391 -19.87 5.72 -51.07
CA SER A 391 -20.33 4.44 -50.47
C SER A 391 -21.16 4.62 -49.18
N ALA A 392 -21.47 5.86 -48.80
CA ALA A 392 -22.14 6.20 -47.54
C ALA A 392 -23.55 6.76 -47.71
N ILE A 393 -24.09 6.80 -48.94
CA ILE A 393 -25.41 7.36 -49.27
C ILE A 393 -26.40 6.27 -49.76
N GLU A 394 -26.01 5.00 -49.81
CA GLU A 394 -26.94 3.85 -49.86
C GLU A 394 -27.12 3.28 -48.45
#